data_AF-A0A4Q3FGY7-F1
#
_entry.id   AF-A0A4Q3FGY7-F1
#
_cell.length_a   1.000
_cell.length_b   1.000
_cell.length_c   1.000
_cell.angle_alpha   90.00
_cell.angle_beta   90.00
_cell.angle_gamma   90.00
#
_symmetry.space_group_name_H-M   'P 1'
#
loop_
_entity.id
_entity.type
_entity.pdbx_description
1 polymer ?
#
loop_
_entity_poly.entity_id
_entity_poly.type
_entity_poly.pdbx_seq_one_letter_code
_entity_poly.pdbx_strand_id
1 'polypeptide(L)' 'MAVTVSAQAQDYTNIAASGRVTTQNGTAIAGAEVKITSSDRGVSRTGMTDTTGAYTIPQLPPGNYDVAITAPGFATYDE' A
#
# COMPACT_ATOMS: atom_id res chain seq x y z
N MET A 1 -38.34 -15.76 21.48
CA MET A 1 -36.91 -15.93 21.85
C MET A 1 -36.10 -15.49 20.64
N ALA A 2 -35.47 -14.31 20.71
CA ALA A 2 -34.84 -13.67 19.55
C ALA A 2 -33.33 -13.90 19.56
N VAL A 3 -32.87 -14.50 18.45
CA VAL A 3 -31.64 -14.26 17.68
C VAL A 3 -30.39 -13.78 18.41
N THR A 4 -29.31 -14.55 18.25
CA THR A 4 -27.98 -14.01 18.00
C THR A 4 -27.25 -14.93 17.03
N VAL A 5 -27.29 -14.60 15.74
CA VAL A 5 -26.27 -15.09 14.81
C VAL A 5 -25.04 -14.23 15.04
N SER A 6 -24.05 -14.78 15.75
CA SER A 6 -22.72 -14.20 15.82
C SER A 6 -22.14 -14.22 14.41
N ALA A 7 -22.40 -13.18 13.63
CA ALA A 7 -21.63 -12.90 12.44
C ALA A 7 -20.20 -12.66 12.94
N GLN A 8 -19.37 -13.70 12.91
CA GLN A 8 -17.94 -13.49 12.95
C GLN A 8 -17.64 -12.71 11.68
N ALA A 9 -17.46 -11.39 11.81
CA ALA A 9 -16.74 -10.63 10.81
C ALA A 9 -15.39 -11.34 10.73
N GLN A 10 -15.24 -12.17 9.69
CA GLN A 10 -14.00 -12.87 9.40
C GLN A 10 -12.89 -11.83 9.53
N ASP A 11 -11.87 -12.12 10.35
CA ASP A 11 -10.69 -11.28 10.51
C ASP A 11 -10.31 -10.67 9.17
N TYR A 12 -10.66 -9.39 8.99
CA TYR A 12 -10.23 -8.61 7.85
C TYR A 12 -8.73 -8.46 8.05
N THR A 13 -7.94 -9.41 7.54
CA THR A 13 -6.49 -9.43 7.67
C THR A 13 -5.99 -8.08 7.16
N ASN A 14 -5.69 -7.15 8.08
CA ASN A 14 -5.21 -5.83 7.74
C ASN A 14 -3.75 -5.98 7.34
N ILE A 15 -3.50 -6.40 6.10
CA ILE A 15 -2.14 -6.53 5.57
C ILE A 15 -1.55 -5.11 5.51
N ALA A 16 -0.28 -4.99 5.88
CA ALA A 16 0.49 -3.78 5.67
C ALA A 16 1.43 -4.01 4.49
N ALA A 17 1.32 -3.16 3.46
CA ALA A 17 2.34 -3.12 2.41
C ALA A 17 3.51 -2.31 2.95
N SER A 18 4.67 -2.95 3.05
CA SER A 18 5.91 -2.27 3.39
C SER A 18 6.96 -2.61 2.35
N GLY A 19 7.82 -1.63 2.06
CA GLY A 19 8.82 -1.78 1.03
C GLY A 19 9.83 -0.65 1.10
N ARG A 20 10.79 -0.68 0.18
CA ARG A 20 11.82 0.34 0.07
C ARG A 20 11.98 0.76 -1.38
N VAL A 21 11.90 2.06 -1.61
CA VAL A 21 12.08 2.68 -2.93
C VAL A 21 13.52 3.15 -3.06
N THR A 22 14.23 2.55 -4.01
CA THR A 22 15.61 2.90 -4.36
C THR A 22 15.73 3.15 -5.85
N THR A 23 16.66 4.01 -6.23
CA THR A 23 17.10 4.18 -7.62
C THR A 23 17.86 2.95 -8.12
N GLN A 24 18.08 2.87 -9.43
CA GLN A 24 18.91 1.84 -10.06
C GLN A 24 20.35 1.79 -9.50
N ASN A 25 20.84 2.92 -8.98
CA ASN A 25 22.16 3.01 -8.34
C ASN A 25 22.15 2.60 -6.85
N GLY A 26 21.01 2.14 -6.33
CA GLY A 26 20.85 1.75 -4.92
C GLY A 26 20.64 2.92 -3.95
N THR A 27 20.56 4.16 -4.44
CA THR A 27 20.26 5.33 -3.60
C THR A 27 18.79 5.35 -3.20
N ALA A 28 18.49 5.48 -1.92
CA ALA A 28 17.13 5.60 -1.42
C ALA A 28 16.45 6.90 -1.91
N ILE A 29 15.17 6.81 -2.27
CA ILE A 29 14.37 7.96 -2.68
C ILE A 29 13.46 8.35 -1.54
N ALA A 30 13.69 9.52 -0.96
CA ALA A 30 12.85 10.11 0.07
C ALA A 30 11.72 10.95 -0.56
N GLY A 31 10.53 10.91 0.03
CA GLY A 31 9.38 11.67 -0.46
C GLY A 31 8.79 11.17 -1.78
N ALA A 32 9.04 9.91 -2.14
CA ALA A 32 8.31 9.24 -3.21
C ALA A 32 6.89 8.93 -2.72
N GLU A 33 5.88 9.31 -3.49
CA GLU A 33 4.49 8.94 -3.25
C GLU A 33 4.25 7.53 -3.78
N VAL A 34 3.86 6.64 -2.89
CA VAL A 34 3.47 5.25 -3.18
C VAL A 34 1.95 5.17 -3.11
N LYS A 35 1.31 4.92 -4.24
CA LYS A 35 -0.12 4.74 -4.39
C LYS A 35 -0.44 3.29 -4.66
N ILE A 36 -1.18 2.67 -3.76
CA ILE A 36 -1.66 1.29 -3.87
C ILE A 36 -3.15 1.35 -4.18
N THR A 37 -3.58 0.77 -5.30
CA THR A 37 -4.97 0.77 -5.73
C THR A 37 -5.50 -0.66 -5.73
N SER A 38 -6.56 -0.92 -4.97
CA SER A 38 -7.24 -2.22 -4.98
C SER A 38 -8.10 -2.34 -6.22
N SER A 39 -7.74 -3.25 -7.12
CA SER A 39 -8.51 -3.54 -8.34
C SER A 39 -9.86 -4.19 -8.00
N ASP A 40 -9.93 -4.96 -6.90
CA ASP A 40 -11.15 -5.61 -6.41
C ASP A 40 -12.18 -4.66 -5.79
N ARG A 41 -11.73 -3.68 -5.00
CA ARG A 41 -12.61 -2.83 -4.18
C ARG A 41 -12.65 -1.37 -4.61
N GLY A 42 -11.81 -0.95 -5.56
CA GLY A 42 -11.67 0.45 -5.95
C GLY A 42 -11.11 1.35 -4.85
N VAL A 43 -10.50 0.77 -3.81
CA VAL A 43 -9.91 1.51 -2.69
C VAL A 43 -8.47 1.83 -3.03
N SER A 44 -8.12 3.11 -3.08
CA SER A 44 -6.72 3.55 -3.20
C SER A 44 -6.19 4.05 -1.86
N ARG A 45 -4.96 3.66 -1.53
CA ARG A 45 -4.19 4.16 -0.40
C ARG A 45 -2.92 4.81 -0.92
N THR A 46 -2.56 5.95 -0.36
CA THR A 46 -1.31 6.63 -0.64
C THR A 46 -0.44 6.67 0.61
N GLY A 47 0.85 6.53 0.43
CA GLY A 47 1.89 6.69 1.44
C GLY A 47 3.07 7.45 0.85
N MET A 48 3.93 7.99 1.71
CA MET A 48 5.19 8.60 1.28
C MET A 48 6.36 7.80 1.83
N THR A 49 7.45 7.75 1.06
CA THR A 49 8.70 7.16 1.54
C THR A 49 9.43 8.11 2.48
N ASP A 50 10.04 7.55 3.52
CA ASP A 50 10.89 8.28 4.44
C ASP A 50 12.30 8.53 3.88
N THR A 51 13.17 9.15 4.69
CA THR A 51 14.56 9.50 4.32
C THR A 51 15.42 8.29 3.96
N THR A 52 15.04 7.09 4.40
CA THR A 52 15.71 5.83 4.06
C THR A 52 15.10 5.16 2.83
N GLY A 53 14.06 5.75 2.24
CA GLY A 53 13.28 5.23 1.13
C GLY A 53 12.26 4.17 1.53
N ALA A 54 12.10 3.89 2.83
CA ALA A 54 11.12 2.92 3.29
C ALA A 54 9.71 3.53 3.30
N TYR A 55 8.70 2.71 3.07
CA TYR A 55 7.29 3.08 3.21
C TYR A 55 6.53 1.98 3.93
N THR A 56 5.44 2.34 4.59
CA THR A 56 4.50 1.39 5.17
C THR A 56 3.08 1.92 5.04
N ILE A 57 2.23 1.14 4.38
CA ILE A 57 0.81 1.43 4.17
C ILE A 57 0.02 0.34 4.89
N PRO A 58 -0.47 0.60 6.10
CA PRO A 58 -1.28 -0.36 6.85
C PRO A 58 -2.71 -0.42 6.32
N GLN A 59 -3.46 -1.40 6.79
CA GLN A 59 -4.91 -1.55 6.53
C GLN A 59 -5.27 -1.76 5.06
N LEU A 60 -4.48 -2.58 4.36
CA LEU A 60 -4.86 -3.11 3.06
C LEU A 60 -5.64 -4.41 3.29
N PRO A 61 -6.89 -4.48 2.84
CA PRO A 61 -7.61 -5.76 2.79
C PRO A 61 -6.84 -6.82 1.99
N PRO A 62 -7.13 -8.12 2.13
CA PRO A 62 -6.66 -9.09 1.15
C PRO A 62 -7.36 -8.87 -0.21
N GLY A 63 -6.60 -8.95 -1.31
CA GLY A 63 -7.06 -8.75 -2.68
C GLY A 63 -5.91 -8.45 -3.65
N ASN A 64 -6.23 -8.21 -4.91
CA ASN A 64 -5.27 -7.74 -5.92
C ASN A 64 -5.07 -6.22 -5.80
N TYR A 65 -3.82 -5.80 -6.00
CA TYR A 65 -3.39 -4.43 -5.86
C TYR A 65 -2.45 -4.04 -6.98
N ASP A 66 -2.70 -2.88 -7.57
CA ASP A 66 -1.80 -2.18 -8.47
C ASP A 66 -0.99 -1.16 -7.65
N VAL A 67 0.32 -1.11 -7.84
CA VAL A 67 1.22 -0.21 -7.10
C VAL A 67 1.82 0.80 -8.08
N ALA A 68 1.56 2.08 -7.83
CA ALA A 68 2.13 3.19 -8.58
C ALA A 68 3.02 4.03 -7.65
N ILE A 69 4.29 4.19 -8.02
CA ILE A 69 5.26 4.98 -7.27
C ILE A 69 5.64 6.20 -8.13
N THR A 70 5.46 7.39 -7.57
CA THR A 70 5.83 8.65 -8.22
C THR A 70 6.79 9.42 -7.32
N ALA A 71 7.86 9.95 -7.89
CA ALA A 71 8.79 10.80 -7.15
C ALA A 71 9.20 12.01 -8.00
N PRO A 72 9.33 13.21 -7.42
CA PRO A 72 9.73 14.39 -8.18
C PRO A 72 11.10 14.18 -8.82
N GLY A 73 11.19 14.35 -10.15
CA GLY A 73 12.44 14.17 -10.89
C GLY A 73 12.78 12.71 -11.25
N PHE A 74 11.89 11.75 -10.96
CA PHE A 74 12.02 10.36 -11.37
C PHE A 74 10.87 9.93 -12.29
N ALA A 75 11.09 8.86 -13.06
CA ALA A 75 10.02 8.22 -13.80
C ALA A 75 9.00 7.60 -12.83
N THR A 76 7.73 7.62 -13.22
CA THR A 76 6.69 6.86 -12.52
C THR A 76 6.95 5.38 -12.71
N TYR A 77 6.81 4.59 -11.65
CA TYR A 77 6.87 3.15 -11.67
C TYR A 77 5.49 2.58 -11.40
N ASP A 78 5.01 1.69 -12.26
CA ASP A 78 3.73 0.99 -12.14
C ASP A 78 3.95 -0.54 -12.18
N GLU A 79 3.33 -1.25 -11.24
CA GLU A 79 3.26 -2.72 -11.11
C GLU A 79 1.82 -3.19 -10.95
#